data_AF-A0A7J5YNR7-F1
#
_entry.id   AF-A0A7J5YNR7-F1
#
_cell.length_a   1.000
_cell.length_b   1.000
_cell.length_c   1.000
_cell.angle_alpha   90.00
_cell.angle_beta   90.00
_cell.angle_gamma   90.00
#
_symmetry.space_group_name_H-M   'P 1'
#
loop_
_entity.id
_entity.type
_entity.pdbx_description
1 polymer ?
#
loop_
_entity_poly.entity_id
_entity_poly.type
_entity_poly.pdbx_seq_one_letter_code
_entity_poly.pdbx_strand_id
1 'polypeptide(L)'
;MDAPLATPCNIQICEVTCDSFRIMWDITPEDSARSTHFFIDLSRKESRDPNRFKHRDVPTKLVAKAVPLPMAVRGHWFLSPRTEYCVAVQTAVRQPDGDYLVSEWSQVVEFCTGGRLLKFSVFYRNQHPEYFDFVRGECGGLMRPALKDISGSHGSPVNGKLHGVFFSCSTEFDTGLPPKDSPYGPQRFLIPAGHLLNPNISLYFADFYCMYTAYHYVVLVLAPVGSEGDTFCRSRLPMLDLASNPFLTYTAPQRPGEEPLFCHASDVILEVIFTEPVSLDQGHVEQIRGHHQLMSLTTANAKKDPSCKVCNISVGR
;
A
#
# COMPACT_ATOMS: atom_id res chain seq x y z
N MET A 1 10.38 38.40 34.10
CA MET A 1 10.10 36.96 33.91
C MET A 1 9.15 36.86 32.75
N ASP A 2 9.60 36.33 31.62
CA ASP A 2 8.71 36.12 30.48
C ASP A 2 7.61 35.13 30.88
N ALA A 3 6.36 35.43 30.49
CA ALA A 3 5.23 34.56 30.78
C ALA A 3 5.49 33.15 30.19
N PRO A 4 5.21 32.07 30.94
CA PRO A 4 5.40 30.71 30.45
C PRO A 4 4.54 30.47 29.21
N LEU A 5 5.08 29.71 28.26
CA LEU A 5 4.33 29.31 27.06
C LEU A 5 3.25 28.30 27.43
N ALA A 6 2.06 28.45 26.88
CA ALA A 6 0.98 27.49 27.08
C ALA A 6 1.33 26.13 26.46
N THR A 7 0.97 25.07 27.17
CA THR A 7 1.04 23.70 26.66
C THR A 7 0.07 23.52 25.49
N PRO A 8 0.53 23.04 24.32
CA PRO A 8 -0.36 22.73 23.22
C PRO A 8 -1.41 21.69 23.61
N CYS A 9 -2.67 21.93 23.23
CA CYS A 9 -3.79 21.03 23.52
C CYS A 9 -4.70 20.88 22.29
N ASN A 10 -5.64 19.93 22.36
CA ASN A 10 -6.54 19.60 21.24
C ASN A 10 -5.81 19.32 19.92
N ILE A 11 -4.75 18.50 19.99
CA ILE A 11 -3.96 18.13 18.80
C ILE A 11 -4.85 17.39 17.80
N GLN A 12 -4.89 17.87 16.56
CA GLN A 12 -5.62 17.28 15.45
C GLN A 12 -4.67 16.95 14.31
N ILE A 13 -4.87 15.79 13.72
CA ILE A 13 -4.10 15.28 12.57
C ILE A 13 -5.06 15.03 11.43
N CYS A 14 -4.74 15.53 10.25
CA CYS A 14 -5.56 15.37 9.05
C CYS A 14 -4.68 15.23 7.81
N GLU A 15 -5.30 14.95 6.66
CA GLU A 15 -4.62 14.81 5.37
C GLU A 15 -3.43 13.85 5.42
N VAL A 16 -3.57 12.73 6.14
CA VAL A 16 -2.50 11.75 6.31
C VAL A 16 -2.27 10.98 5.02
N THR A 17 -1.04 11.05 4.52
CA THR A 17 -0.52 10.26 3.40
C THR A 17 0.64 9.39 3.88
N CYS A 18 1.24 8.61 2.97
CA CYS A 18 2.44 7.83 3.28
C CYS A 18 3.71 8.70 3.42
N ASP A 19 3.66 9.97 3.01
CA ASP A 19 4.79 10.89 2.94
C ASP A 19 4.56 12.21 3.71
N SER A 20 3.34 12.46 4.18
CA SER A 20 3.03 13.66 4.93
C SER A 20 1.77 13.54 5.79
N PHE A 21 1.60 14.47 6.72
CA PHE A 21 0.34 14.74 7.38
C PHE A 21 0.26 16.22 7.70
N ARG A 22 -0.94 16.70 8.03
CA ARG A 22 -1.13 18.03 8.62
C ARG A 22 -1.47 17.91 10.09
N ILE A 23 -0.89 18.81 10.87
CA ILE A 23 -1.06 18.86 12.32
C ILE A 23 -1.42 20.28 12.76
N MET A 24 -2.36 20.36 13.69
CA MET A 24 -2.80 21.59 14.32
C MET A 24 -3.19 21.34 15.77
N TRP A 25 -3.28 22.43 16.53
CA TRP A 25 -3.62 22.44 17.94
C TRP A 25 -4.07 23.84 18.33
N ASP A 26 -4.64 23.96 19.52
CA ASP A 26 -5.05 25.26 20.05
C ASP A 26 -3.84 26.02 20.57
N ILE A 27 -3.68 27.26 20.10
CA ILE A 27 -2.63 28.19 20.53
C ILE A 27 -3.23 29.58 20.75
N THR A 28 -2.84 30.24 21.84
CA THR A 28 -3.30 31.60 22.10
C THR A 28 -2.68 32.57 21.10
N PRO A 29 -3.34 33.70 20.76
CA PRO A 29 -2.78 34.71 19.87
C PRO A 29 -1.41 35.23 20.37
N GLU A 30 -1.25 35.39 21.69
CA GLU A 30 0.00 35.84 22.30
C GLU A 30 1.13 34.83 22.07
N ASP A 31 0.88 33.55 22.30
CA ASP A 31 1.91 32.52 22.10
C ASP A 31 2.16 32.24 20.63
N SER A 32 1.15 32.39 19.76
CA SER A 32 1.33 32.29 18.31
C SER A 32 2.23 33.41 17.77
N ALA A 33 2.14 34.62 18.32
CA ALA A 33 2.98 35.75 17.92
C ALA A 33 4.42 35.62 18.45
N ARG A 34 4.60 35.00 19.61
CA ARG A 34 5.91 34.80 20.25
C ARG A 34 6.65 33.58 19.73
N SER A 35 5.94 32.50 19.40
CA SER A 35 6.50 31.22 18.98
C SER A 35 7.38 31.39 17.76
N THR A 36 8.63 30.93 17.84
CA THR A 36 9.54 30.96 16.70
C THR A 36 9.72 29.57 16.09
N HIS A 37 9.52 28.51 16.89
CA HIS A 37 9.66 27.13 16.47
C HIS A 37 8.60 26.22 17.11
N PHE A 38 8.34 25.10 16.46
CA PHE A 38 7.58 23.97 17.00
C PHE A 38 8.47 22.74 17.04
N PHE A 39 8.44 22.04 18.16
CA PHE A 39 9.15 20.79 18.37
C PHE A 39 8.12 19.68 18.26
N ILE A 40 8.39 18.68 17.42
CA ILE A 40 7.48 17.58 17.14
C ILE A 40 8.20 16.28 17.46
N ASP A 41 7.71 15.55 18.45
CA ASP A 41 8.18 14.20 18.74
C ASP A 41 7.33 13.21 17.95
N LEU A 42 7.95 12.49 17.02
CA LEU A 42 7.27 11.54 16.12
C LEU A 42 7.94 10.17 16.26
N SER A 43 7.17 9.16 16.66
CA SER A 43 7.66 7.81 16.88
C SER A 43 6.70 6.74 16.35
N ARG A 44 7.24 5.59 15.96
CA ARG A 44 6.42 4.41 15.64
C ARG A 44 5.91 3.79 16.94
N LYS A 45 4.62 3.47 16.99
CA LYS A 45 3.97 2.90 18.20
C LYS A 45 4.57 1.58 18.67
N GLU A 46 5.17 0.79 17.76
CA GLU A 46 5.82 -0.49 18.09
C GLU A 46 7.06 -0.33 18.99
N SER A 47 7.58 0.89 19.17
CA SER A 47 8.67 1.19 20.09
C SER A 47 8.14 1.37 21.52
N ARG A 48 7.97 0.26 22.25
CA ARG A 48 7.62 0.27 23.70
C ARG A 48 8.72 0.79 24.64
N ASP A 49 9.76 1.44 24.11
CA ASP A 49 10.82 2.03 24.92
C ASP A 49 10.97 3.52 24.58
N PRO A 50 10.16 4.40 25.20
CA PRO A 50 10.14 5.84 24.90
C PRO A 50 11.46 6.56 25.22
N ASN A 51 12.41 5.90 25.91
CA ASN A 51 13.68 6.50 26.33
C ASN A 51 14.93 5.87 25.70
N ARG A 52 14.79 4.96 24.73
CA ARG A 52 15.97 4.35 24.10
C ARG A 52 16.33 5.07 22.81
N PHE A 53 17.20 6.07 22.95
CA PHE A 53 17.95 6.70 21.86
C PHE A 53 18.58 5.60 20.98
N LYS A 54 18.01 5.36 19.80
CA LYS A 54 18.69 4.63 18.73
C LYS A 54 19.14 5.66 17.69
N HIS A 55 20.39 6.09 17.85
CA HIS A 55 21.19 6.68 16.78
C HIS A 55 21.15 5.73 15.56
N ARG A 56 20.25 5.97 14.59
CA ARG A 56 20.62 6.01 13.16
C ARG A 56 19.54 6.38 12.14
N ASP A 57 18.23 6.21 12.35
CA ASP A 57 17.33 6.17 11.17
C ASP A 57 16.06 7.04 11.14
N VAL A 58 15.76 7.89 12.13
CA VAL A 58 14.73 8.96 12.04
C VAL A 58 15.09 10.06 13.04
N PRO A 59 15.07 11.37 12.71
CA PRO A 59 15.08 12.39 13.74
C PRO A 59 13.75 12.29 14.50
N THR A 60 13.75 11.61 15.65
CA THR A 60 12.57 11.45 16.51
C THR A 60 12.00 12.79 16.96
N LYS A 61 12.83 13.84 17.00
CA LYS A 61 12.40 15.21 17.26
C LYS A 61 12.66 16.09 16.04
N LEU A 62 11.59 16.51 15.38
CA LEU A 62 11.64 17.51 14.30
C LEU A 62 11.55 18.90 14.93
N VAL A 63 12.48 19.77 14.56
CA VAL A 63 12.43 21.20 14.90
C VAL A 63 11.99 21.95 13.65
N ALA A 64 10.77 22.47 13.68
CA ALA A 64 10.19 23.24 12.58
C ALA A 64 10.13 24.72 12.96
N LYS A 65 10.38 25.61 12.00
CA LYS A 65 10.08 27.03 12.18
C LYS A 65 8.57 27.20 12.36
N ALA A 66 8.15 28.04 13.29
CA ALA A 66 6.74 28.32 13.51
C ALA A 66 6.11 28.89 12.24
N VAL A 67 5.00 28.30 11.84
CA VAL A 67 4.17 28.68 10.70
C VAL A 67 2.70 28.64 11.12
N PRO A 68 1.79 29.29 10.38
CA PRO A 68 0.37 29.19 10.67
C PRO A 68 -0.11 27.73 10.65
N LEU A 69 -0.91 27.35 11.65
CA LEU A 69 -1.56 26.05 11.72
C LEU A 69 -2.80 26.03 10.79
N PRO A 70 -3.15 24.90 10.15
CA PRO A 70 -2.48 23.59 10.20
C PRO A 70 -1.17 23.54 9.42
N MET A 71 -0.12 23.05 10.08
CA MET A 71 1.21 22.89 9.52
C MET A 71 1.36 21.54 8.82
N ALA A 72 1.96 21.52 7.63
CA ALA A 72 2.31 20.28 6.95
C ALA A 72 3.64 19.72 7.46
N VAL A 73 3.62 18.47 7.94
CA VAL A 73 4.81 17.69 8.27
C VAL A 73 5.07 16.75 7.11
N ARG A 74 6.13 17.02 6.34
CA ARG A 74 6.54 16.20 5.20
C ARG A 74 7.74 15.36 5.57
N GLY A 75 7.64 14.06 5.32
CA GLY A 75 8.65 13.10 5.68
C GLY A 75 8.86 12.06 4.60
N HIS A 76 9.55 12.44 3.53
CA HIS A 76 10.02 11.50 2.51
C HIS A 76 10.97 10.42 3.08
N TRP A 77 11.42 10.56 4.33
CA TRP A 77 12.41 9.69 4.97
C TRP A 77 12.00 9.13 6.35
N PHE A 78 10.80 9.42 6.86
CA PHE A 78 10.43 9.01 8.23
C PHE A 78 9.01 8.48 8.43
N LEU A 79 8.13 8.60 7.43
CA LEU A 79 6.83 7.94 7.43
C LEU A 79 6.90 6.66 6.60
N SER A 80 6.59 5.55 7.23
CA SER A 80 6.41 4.24 6.60
C SER A 80 4.94 4.09 6.22
N PRO A 81 4.60 3.54 5.05
CA PRO A 81 3.21 3.23 4.70
C PRO A 81 2.55 2.30 5.72
N ARG A 82 1.23 2.41 5.90
CA ARG A 82 0.41 1.54 6.79
C ARG A 82 1.00 1.34 8.18
N THR A 83 1.54 2.40 8.78
CA THR A 83 2.25 2.34 10.05
C THR A 83 1.56 3.23 11.08
N GLU A 84 1.41 2.71 12.30
CA GLU A 84 0.89 3.47 13.45
C GLU A 84 2.00 4.34 14.04
N TYR A 85 1.72 5.63 14.13
CA TYR A 85 2.60 6.65 14.68
C TYR A 85 1.96 7.31 15.90
N CYS A 86 2.82 7.69 16.84
CA CYS A 86 2.51 8.55 17.96
C CYS A 86 3.18 9.91 17.75
N VAL A 87 2.45 10.99 18.00
CA VAL A 87 2.99 12.36 17.91
C VAL A 87 2.66 13.17 19.16
N ALA A 88 3.62 13.96 19.61
CA ALA A 88 3.44 15.02 20.60
C ALA A 88 4.13 16.30 20.12
N VAL A 89 3.65 17.46 20.56
CA VAL A 89 4.18 18.76 20.14
C VAL A 89 4.49 19.66 21.33
N GLN A 90 5.43 20.57 21.12
CA GLN A 90 5.84 21.59 22.08
C GLN A 90 6.09 22.90 21.32
N THR A 91 5.71 24.02 21.93
CA THR A 91 5.96 25.37 21.40
C THR A 91 7.28 25.89 21.94
N ALA A 92 8.04 26.60 21.09
CA ALA A 92 9.36 27.08 21.45
C ALA A 92 9.60 28.51 20.96
N VAL A 93 10.29 29.29 21.79
CA VAL A 93 10.76 30.64 21.51
C VAL A 93 12.28 30.64 21.60
N ARG A 94 12.93 30.80 20.46
CA ARG A 94 14.39 30.98 20.35
C ARG A 94 14.80 32.29 21.01
N GLN A 95 15.67 32.20 22.01
CA GLN A 95 16.21 33.32 22.77
C GLN A 95 17.47 33.91 22.08
N PRO A 96 17.88 35.15 22.44
CA PRO A 96 19.03 35.82 21.82
C PRO A 96 20.38 35.11 22.00
N ASP A 97 20.53 34.35 23.08
CA ASP A 97 21.70 33.50 23.38
C ASP A 97 21.74 32.22 22.53
N GLY A 98 20.66 31.92 21.81
CA GLY A 98 20.53 30.76 20.94
C GLY A 98 19.77 29.59 21.56
N ASP A 99 19.46 29.63 22.87
CA ASP A 99 18.68 28.62 23.56
C ASP A 99 17.18 28.77 23.27
N TYR A 100 16.38 27.80 23.73
CA TYR A 100 14.93 27.80 23.56
C TYR A 100 14.22 27.86 24.91
N LEU A 101 13.33 28.83 25.06
CA LEU A 101 12.25 28.75 26.03
C LEU A 101 11.16 27.84 25.45
N VAL A 102 10.78 26.80 26.15
CA VAL A 102 9.82 25.78 25.68
C VAL A 102 8.63 25.63 26.64
N SER A 103 7.46 25.26 26.11
CA SER A 103 6.29 24.84 26.90
C SER A 103 6.45 23.40 27.43
N GLU A 104 5.46 22.86 28.13
CA GLU A 104 5.38 21.40 28.34
C GLU A 104 4.94 20.69 27.03
N TRP A 105 5.20 19.38 26.94
CA TRP A 105 4.69 18.57 25.83
C TRP A 105 3.17 18.42 25.89
N SER A 106 2.54 18.38 24.71
CA SER A 106 1.12 18.04 24.57
C SER A 106 0.81 16.60 25.00
N GLN A 107 -0.48 16.26 25.03
CA GLN A 107 -0.87 14.85 24.99
C GLN A 107 -0.31 14.17 23.73
N VAL A 108 -0.03 12.87 23.84
CA VAL A 108 0.33 12.02 22.70
C VAL A 108 -0.93 11.69 21.92
N VAL A 109 -0.92 11.90 20.61
CA VAL A 109 -1.99 11.49 19.68
C VAL A 109 -1.46 10.44 18.72
N GLU A 110 -2.29 9.43 18.47
CA GLU A 110 -1.99 8.35 17.53
C GLU A 110 -2.61 8.63 16.15
N PHE A 111 -1.90 8.27 15.09
CA PHE A 111 -2.43 8.27 13.72
C PHE A 111 -1.81 7.15 12.89
N CYS A 112 -2.48 6.77 11.81
CA CYS A 112 -2.00 5.74 10.90
C CYS A 112 -1.74 6.34 9.53
N THR A 113 -0.58 6.06 8.94
CA THR A 113 -0.32 6.40 7.54
C THR A 113 -1.11 5.49 6.61
N GLY A 114 -1.62 6.04 5.51
CA GLY A 114 -2.19 5.26 4.42
C GLY A 114 -1.12 4.46 3.67
N GLY A 115 -1.57 3.49 2.87
CA GLY A 115 -0.73 2.93 1.80
C GLY A 115 -0.53 3.97 0.69
N ARG A 116 0.54 3.81 -0.10
CA ARG A 116 0.75 4.65 -1.27
C ARG A 116 0.09 4.00 -2.48
N LEU A 117 -0.83 4.73 -3.13
CA LEU A 117 -1.41 4.31 -4.40
C LEU A 117 -0.60 4.89 -5.57
N LEU A 118 -0.14 4.04 -6.48
CA LEU A 118 0.56 4.40 -7.70
C LEU A 118 -0.30 4.10 -8.92
N LYS A 119 -0.21 4.95 -9.94
CA LYS A 119 -0.92 4.76 -11.20
C LYS A 119 -0.32 3.58 -11.96
N PHE A 120 -1.17 2.81 -12.64
CA PHE A 120 -0.74 1.79 -13.60
C PHE A 120 -1.67 1.78 -14.81
N SER A 121 -1.24 1.15 -15.91
CA SER A 121 -1.99 1.07 -17.16
C SER A 121 -2.23 -0.36 -17.66
N VAL A 122 -1.53 -1.35 -17.10
CA VAL A 122 -1.57 -2.74 -17.56
C VAL A 122 -1.57 -3.73 -16.38
N PHE A 123 -2.30 -4.82 -16.53
CA PHE A 123 -2.03 -6.04 -15.79
C PHE A 123 -1.03 -6.89 -16.58
N TYR A 124 -0.24 -7.69 -15.89
CA TYR A 124 0.72 -8.56 -16.53
C TYR A 124 0.84 -9.92 -15.87
N ARG A 125 1.18 -10.92 -16.68
CA ARG A 125 1.45 -12.29 -16.26
C ARG A 125 2.80 -12.71 -16.81
N ASN A 126 3.72 -13.05 -15.90
CA ASN A 126 5.03 -13.58 -16.27
C ASN A 126 5.00 -15.10 -16.28
N GLN A 127 5.52 -15.72 -17.33
CA GLN A 127 5.58 -17.17 -17.51
C GLN A 127 6.77 -17.57 -18.37
N HIS A 128 7.02 -18.88 -18.41
CA HIS A 128 7.95 -19.49 -19.35
C HIS A 128 7.38 -19.54 -20.78
N PRO A 129 8.22 -19.51 -21.83
CA PRO A 129 7.76 -19.56 -23.23
C PRO A 129 6.81 -20.72 -23.53
N GLU A 130 7.08 -21.90 -22.96
CA GLU A 130 6.30 -23.12 -23.18
C GLU A 130 4.83 -22.96 -22.78
N TYR A 131 4.54 -22.13 -21.76
CA TYR A 131 3.17 -21.83 -21.36
C TYR A 131 2.43 -21.05 -22.45
N PHE A 132 3.04 -19.99 -22.99
CA PHE A 132 2.39 -19.17 -24.02
C PHE A 132 2.27 -19.91 -25.35
N ASP A 133 3.25 -20.74 -25.68
CA ASP A 133 3.19 -21.60 -26.86
C ASP A 133 2.07 -22.65 -26.74
N PHE A 134 1.91 -23.26 -25.57
CA PHE A 134 0.77 -24.14 -25.28
C PHE A 134 -0.58 -23.40 -25.38
N VAL A 135 -0.68 -22.18 -24.85
CA VAL A 135 -1.92 -21.39 -24.96
C VAL A 135 -2.27 -21.09 -26.42
N ARG A 136 -1.28 -20.73 -27.25
CA ARG A 136 -1.49 -20.47 -28.68
C ARG A 136 -1.85 -21.73 -29.45
N GLY A 137 -1.08 -22.81 -29.26
CA GLY A 137 -1.22 -24.05 -30.03
C GLY A 137 -2.42 -24.89 -29.62
N GLU A 138 -2.60 -25.10 -28.31
CA GLU A 138 -3.54 -26.10 -27.78
C GLU A 138 -4.82 -25.47 -27.20
N CYS A 139 -4.76 -24.21 -26.76
CA CYS A 139 -5.91 -23.53 -26.15
C CYS A 139 -6.59 -22.51 -27.08
N GLY A 140 -6.19 -22.42 -28.36
CA GLY A 140 -6.75 -21.48 -29.32
C GLY A 140 -6.53 -20.02 -28.94
N GLY A 141 -5.40 -19.71 -28.28
CA GLY A 141 -5.07 -18.35 -27.84
C GLY A 141 -5.76 -17.91 -26.53
N LEU A 142 -6.51 -18.80 -25.88
CA LEU A 142 -7.27 -18.47 -24.67
C LEU A 142 -6.56 -18.97 -23.41
N MET A 143 -6.08 -18.06 -22.57
CA MET A 143 -5.60 -18.41 -21.23
C MET A 143 -6.79 -18.82 -20.36
N ARG A 144 -6.89 -20.11 -20.07
CA ARG A 144 -7.98 -20.66 -19.28
C ARG A 144 -7.72 -20.49 -17.78
N PRO A 145 -8.77 -20.25 -16.97
CA PRO A 145 -8.66 -20.25 -15.52
C PRO A 145 -8.05 -21.55 -14.99
N ALA A 146 -7.09 -21.42 -14.08
CA ALA A 146 -6.50 -22.55 -13.36
C ALA A 146 -6.85 -22.45 -11.88
N LEU A 147 -6.90 -23.60 -11.20
CA LEU A 147 -7.23 -23.66 -9.78
C LEU A 147 -6.18 -22.91 -8.95
N LYS A 148 -6.62 -21.99 -8.08
CA LYS A 148 -5.75 -21.32 -7.11
C LYS A 148 -5.12 -22.37 -6.20
N ASP A 149 -3.80 -22.29 -6.08
CA ASP A 149 -3.01 -23.16 -5.22
C ASP A 149 -3.30 -22.91 -3.72
N ILE A 150 -2.58 -23.56 -2.82
CA ILE A 150 -2.77 -23.40 -1.37
C ILE A 150 -1.79 -22.40 -0.73
N SER A 151 -1.21 -21.49 -1.53
CA SER A 151 -0.37 -20.42 -1.01
C SER A 151 -1.18 -19.42 -0.17
N GLY A 152 -0.50 -18.75 0.76
CA GLY A 152 -1.10 -17.76 1.65
C GLY A 152 -1.70 -18.33 2.93
N SER A 153 -2.78 -17.72 3.42
CA SER A 153 -3.45 -18.12 4.64
C SER A 153 -4.21 -19.42 4.47
N HIS A 154 -4.03 -20.37 5.39
CA HIS A 154 -4.72 -21.66 5.33
C HIS A 154 -6.26 -21.53 5.36
N GLY A 155 -6.77 -20.47 5.99
CA GLY A 155 -8.20 -20.19 6.07
C GLY A 155 -8.77 -19.46 4.84
N SER A 156 -7.96 -19.15 3.83
CA SER A 156 -8.42 -18.40 2.65
C SER A 156 -9.47 -19.20 1.86
N PRO A 157 -10.68 -18.64 1.63
CA PRO A 157 -11.75 -19.36 0.95
C PRO A 157 -11.44 -19.72 -0.51
N VAL A 158 -10.48 -19.06 -1.15
CA VAL A 158 -10.13 -19.29 -2.56
C VAL A 158 -9.18 -20.47 -2.77
N ASN A 159 -8.41 -20.84 -1.74
CA ASN A 159 -7.35 -21.85 -1.84
C ASN A 159 -7.92 -23.22 -2.22
N GLY A 160 -7.45 -23.76 -3.34
CA GLY A 160 -7.90 -25.04 -3.90
C GLY A 160 -9.36 -25.06 -4.35
N LYS A 161 -10.02 -23.91 -4.50
CA LYS A 161 -11.47 -23.83 -4.78
C LYS A 161 -11.82 -22.89 -5.94
N LEU A 162 -11.17 -21.72 -6.02
CA LEU A 162 -11.45 -20.75 -7.07
C LEU A 162 -10.55 -20.98 -8.27
N HIS A 163 -11.12 -20.92 -9.47
CA HIS A 163 -10.35 -20.89 -10.72
C HIS A 163 -10.13 -19.45 -11.17
N GLY A 164 -8.96 -19.16 -11.71
CA GLY A 164 -8.70 -17.87 -12.34
C GLY A 164 -7.40 -17.83 -13.13
N VAL A 165 -7.21 -16.74 -13.87
CA VAL A 165 -5.95 -16.36 -14.50
C VAL A 165 -5.26 -15.35 -13.59
N PHE A 166 -4.00 -15.63 -13.24
CA PHE A 166 -3.25 -14.86 -12.23
C PHE A 166 -2.41 -13.78 -12.89
N PHE A 167 -2.56 -12.56 -12.39
CA PHE A 167 -1.90 -11.35 -12.85
C PHE A 167 -1.23 -10.60 -11.69
N SER A 168 -0.34 -9.69 -12.05
CA SER A 168 0.17 -8.62 -11.20
C SER A 168 -0.05 -7.28 -11.90
N CYS A 169 0.00 -6.19 -11.14
CA CYS A 169 -0.08 -4.82 -11.64
C CYS A 169 0.92 -3.90 -10.94
N SER A 170 1.92 -4.47 -10.27
CA SER A 170 2.95 -3.68 -9.58
C SER A 170 3.77 -2.88 -10.58
N THR A 171 4.17 -1.68 -10.19
CA THR A 171 5.00 -0.78 -11.00
C THR A 171 6.30 -0.42 -10.30
N GLU A 172 7.37 -0.18 -11.06
CA GLU A 172 8.58 0.47 -10.56
C GLU A 172 8.26 1.92 -10.18
N PHE A 173 8.77 2.36 -9.03
CA PHE A 173 8.40 3.64 -8.43
C PHE A 173 8.75 4.85 -9.31
N ASP A 174 9.87 4.79 -10.02
CA ASP A 174 10.42 5.85 -10.86
C ASP A 174 9.78 5.93 -12.24
N THR A 175 9.39 4.79 -12.82
CA THR A 175 8.87 4.73 -14.20
C THR A 175 7.35 4.58 -14.27
N GLY A 176 6.70 4.05 -13.24
CA GLY A 176 5.28 3.66 -13.30
C GLY A 176 5.02 2.48 -14.27
N LEU A 177 6.08 1.78 -14.70
CA LEU A 177 5.99 0.63 -15.60
C LEU A 177 6.19 -0.69 -14.83
N PRO A 178 5.72 -1.83 -15.36
CA PRO A 178 6.02 -3.14 -14.78
C PRO A 178 7.54 -3.38 -14.60
N PRO A 179 7.97 -4.10 -13.54
CA PRO A 179 9.39 -4.40 -13.28
C PRO A 179 10.10 -5.00 -14.49
N LYS A 180 11.36 -4.64 -14.74
CA LYS A 180 12.09 -5.12 -15.93
C LYS A 180 12.43 -6.61 -15.90
N ASP A 181 12.39 -7.22 -14.73
CA ASP A 181 12.72 -8.62 -14.48
C ASP A 181 11.55 -9.37 -13.81
N SER A 182 11.71 -10.70 -13.74
CA SER A 182 10.71 -11.59 -13.14
C SER A 182 11.34 -12.91 -12.71
N PRO A 183 10.99 -13.43 -11.52
CA PRO A 183 11.37 -14.78 -11.11
C PRO A 183 10.48 -15.88 -11.75
N TYR A 184 9.35 -15.52 -12.36
CA TYR A 184 8.35 -16.46 -12.88
C TYR A 184 8.53 -16.86 -14.36
N GLY A 185 9.58 -16.34 -15.00
CA GLY A 185 9.89 -16.62 -16.40
C GLY A 185 10.20 -15.37 -17.21
N PRO A 186 10.84 -15.55 -18.39
CA PRO A 186 11.38 -14.47 -19.18
C PRO A 186 10.38 -13.90 -20.21
N GLN A 187 9.15 -14.41 -20.27
CA GLN A 187 8.09 -13.84 -21.08
C GLN A 187 6.99 -13.22 -20.22
N ARG A 188 6.46 -12.10 -20.70
CA ARG A 188 5.41 -11.35 -20.04
C ARG A 188 4.27 -11.11 -21.00
N PHE A 189 3.07 -11.52 -20.62
CA PHE A 189 1.85 -11.04 -21.25
C PHE A 189 1.40 -9.74 -20.56
N LEU A 190 1.12 -8.70 -21.33
CA LEU A 190 0.57 -7.43 -20.87
C LEU A 190 -0.82 -7.20 -21.47
N ILE A 191 -1.77 -6.82 -20.63
CA ILE A 191 -3.14 -6.50 -21.02
C ILE A 191 -3.53 -5.11 -20.46
N PRO A 192 -4.11 -4.20 -21.28
CA PRO A 192 -4.59 -2.92 -20.80
C PRO A 192 -5.55 -3.09 -19.61
N ALA A 193 -5.38 -2.25 -18.58
CA ALA A 193 -6.08 -2.41 -17.30
C ALA A 193 -7.61 -2.44 -17.45
N GLY A 194 -8.16 -1.63 -18.37
CA GLY A 194 -9.60 -1.55 -18.63
C GLY A 194 -10.27 -2.85 -19.08
N HIS A 195 -9.50 -3.81 -19.62
CA HIS A 195 -10.05 -5.12 -19.98
C HIS A 195 -10.42 -5.97 -18.75
N LEU A 196 -9.65 -5.84 -17.65
CA LEU A 196 -9.87 -6.64 -16.44
C LEU A 196 -10.52 -5.87 -15.30
N LEU A 197 -10.32 -4.54 -15.24
CA LEU A 197 -10.83 -3.68 -14.20
C LEU A 197 -11.70 -2.58 -14.83
N ASN A 198 -13.01 -2.69 -14.67
CA ASN A 198 -14.00 -1.77 -15.24
C ASN A 198 -15.31 -1.84 -14.41
N PRO A 199 -16.31 -0.97 -14.68
CA PRO A 199 -17.54 -0.93 -13.87
C PRO A 199 -18.36 -2.23 -13.85
N ASN A 200 -18.12 -3.17 -14.76
CA ASN A 200 -18.84 -4.46 -14.82
C ASN A 200 -18.09 -5.58 -14.09
N ILE A 201 -17.18 -5.23 -13.18
CA ILE A 201 -16.36 -6.15 -12.39
C ILE A 201 -16.64 -5.94 -10.91
N SER A 202 -16.83 -7.05 -10.19
CA SER A 202 -16.76 -7.08 -8.74
C SER A 202 -15.32 -7.29 -8.29
N LEU A 203 -14.85 -6.45 -7.37
CA LEU A 203 -13.54 -6.58 -6.72
C LEU A 203 -13.71 -7.17 -5.31
N TYR A 204 -12.99 -8.24 -5.01
CA TYR A 204 -13.03 -8.90 -3.71
C TYR A 204 -11.65 -8.99 -3.08
N PHE A 205 -11.58 -8.84 -1.76
CA PHE A 205 -10.40 -9.15 -0.97
C PHE A 205 -10.41 -10.65 -0.61
N ALA A 206 -9.37 -11.38 -1.00
CA ALA A 206 -9.29 -12.82 -0.76
C ALA A 206 -8.33 -13.20 0.36
N ASP A 207 -7.15 -12.58 0.42
CA ASP A 207 -6.13 -12.96 1.40
C ASP A 207 -5.12 -11.82 1.67
N PHE A 208 -4.48 -11.89 2.82
CA PHE A 208 -3.34 -11.07 3.19
C PHE A 208 -2.32 -11.90 3.96
N TYR A 209 -1.14 -12.05 3.37
CA TYR A 209 -0.11 -12.92 3.89
C TYR A 209 1.28 -12.43 3.53
N CYS A 210 2.27 -12.98 4.21
CA CYS A 210 3.66 -12.85 3.82
C CYS A 210 4.32 -14.19 3.94
N MET A 211 5.46 -14.33 3.27
CA MET A 211 6.36 -15.45 3.48
C MET A 211 7.42 -15.01 4.52
N TYR A 212 8.51 -15.77 4.67
CA TYR A 212 9.65 -15.39 5.49
C TYR A 212 10.48 -14.23 4.87
N THR A 213 9.81 -13.29 4.22
CA THR A 213 10.38 -12.12 3.55
C THR A 213 9.76 -10.86 4.13
N ALA A 214 10.37 -9.70 3.86
CA ALA A 214 9.83 -8.41 4.27
C ALA A 214 8.61 -7.96 3.44
N TYR A 215 8.22 -8.72 2.41
CA TYR A 215 7.15 -8.34 1.49
C TYR A 215 5.82 -8.96 1.91
N HIS A 216 4.77 -8.14 1.91
CA HIS A 216 3.41 -8.59 2.15
C HIS A 216 2.64 -8.67 0.84
N TYR A 217 1.83 -9.71 0.70
CA TYR A 217 1.00 -10.01 -0.44
C TYR A 217 -0.47 -9.77 -0.08
N VAL A 218 -1.19 -9.12 -0.97
CA VAL A 218 -2.65 -9.03 -0.93
C VAL A 218 -3.19 -9.77 -2.16
N VAL A 219 -4.10 -10.72 -1.94
CA VAL A 219 -4.79 -11.43 -3.01
C VAL A 219 -6.13 -10.75 -3.26
N LEU A 220 -6.34 -10.30 -4.48
CA LEU A 220 -7.58 -9.69 -4.95
C LEU A 220 -8.21 -10.57 -6.03
N VAL A 221 -9.54 -10.64 -6.04
CA VAL A 221 -10.30 -11.32 -7.11
C VAL A 221 -11.07 -10.28 -7.91
N LEU A 222 -10.88 -10.31 -9.22
CA LEU A 222 -11.66 -9.58 -10.21
C LEU A 222 -12.60 -10.58 -10.89
N ALA A 223 -13.90 -10.42 -10.67
CA ALA A 223 -14.91 -11.30 -11.23
C ALA A 223 -15.96 -10.50 -12.00
N PRO A 224 -16.23 -10.81 -13.28
CA PRO A 224 -17.34 -10.19 -14.02
C PRO A 224 -18.66 -10.36 -13.29
N VAL A 225 -19.42 -9.28 -13.18
CA VAL A 225 -20.69 -9.27 -12.42
C VAL A 225 -21.62 -10.35 -12.96
N GLY A 226 -22.10 -11.23 -12.07
CA GLY A 226 -23.01 -12.32 -12.41
C GLY A 226 -22.33 -13.60 -12.93
N SER A 227 -21.00 -13.63 -13.06
CA SER A 227 -20.23 -14.84 -13.39
C SER A 227 -20.28 -15.89 -12.27
N GLU A 228 -19.82 -17.11 -12.57
CA GLU A 228 -19.63 -18.15 -11.57
C GLU A 228 -18.60 -17.73 -10.50
N GLY A 229 -17.51 -17.07 -10.92
CA GLY A 229 -16.50 -16.52 -10.02
C GLY A 229 -17.07 -15.46 -9.08
N ASP A 230 -17.92 -14.57 -9.60
CA ASP A 230 -18.58 -13.53 -8.80
C ASP A 230 -19.55 -14.15 -7.79
N THR A 231 -20.34 -15.12 -8.22
CA THR A 231 -21.26 -15.88 -7.35
C THR A 231 -20.50 -16.62 -6.25
N PHE A 232 -19.36 -17.22 -6.58
CA PHE A 232 -18.48 -17.86 -5.61
C PHE A 232 -17.97 -16.85 -4.57
N CYS A 233 -17.45 -15.70 -5.01
CA CYS A 233 -16.82 -14.72 -4.14
C CYS A 233 -17.81 -13.99 -3.25
N ARG A 234 -18.97 -13.58 -3.79
CA ARG A 234 -19.98 -12.77 -3.08
C ARG A 234 -20.44 -13.36 -1.75
N SER A 235 -20.47 -14.69 -1.63
CA SER A 235 -20.89 -15.39 -0.42
C SER A 235 -19.75 -15.71 0.55
N ARG A 236 -18.50 -15.44 0.17
CA ARG A 236 -17.30 -15.94 0.89
C ARG A 236 -16.27 -14.86 1.19
N LEU A 237 -16.22 -13.78 0.40
CA LEU A 237 -15.19 -12.77 0.42
C LEU A 237 -15.78 -11.38 0.63
N PRO A 238 -15.09 -10.49 1.37
CA PRO A 238 -15.44 -9.07 1.43
C PRO A 238 -15.33 -8.43 0.04
N MET A 239 -16.42 -7.82 -0.43
CA MET A 239 -16.41 -6.98 -1.62
C MET A 239 -15.81 -5.62 -1.28
N LEU A 240 -14.94 -5.11 -2.15
CA LEU A 240 -14.32 -3.80 -2.03
C LEU A 240 -15.02 -2.81 -2.97
N ASP A 241 -15.11 -1.55 -2.54
CA ASP A 241 -15.52 -0.48 -3.44
C ASP A 241 -14.44 -0.21 -4.49
N LEU A 242 -14.83 -0.19 -5.77
CA LEU A 242 -13.92 0.01 -6.90
C LEU A 242 -13.26 1.39 -6.86
N ALA A 243 -13.99 2.42 -6.44
CA ALA A 243 -13.49 3.78 -6.41
C ALA A 243 -12.64 4.08 -5.17
N SER A 244 -12.98 3.45 -4.03
CA SER A 244 -12.35 3.72 -2.75
C SER A 244 -12.02 2.44 -1.99
N ASN A 245 -10.80 1.95 -2.16
CA ASN A 245 -10.24 0.90 -1.31
C ASN A 245 -8.71 1.06 -1.23
N PRO A 246 -8.04 0.43 -0.25
CA PRO A 246 -6.65 0.71 0.03
C PRO A 246 -5.68 -0.12 -0.84
N PHE A 247 -6.16 -0.87 -1.83
CA PHE A 247 -5.35 -1.84 -2.58
C PHE A 247 -5.37 -1.59 -4.10
N LEU A 248 -6.53 -1.54 -4.74
CA LEU A 248 -6.64 -1.47 -6.20
C LEU A 248 -7.89 -0.69 -6.59
N THR A 249 -7.72 0.51 -7.16
CA THR A 249 -8.85 1.40 -7.46
C THR A 249 -9.01 1.68 -8.95
N TYR A 250 -10.25 1.95 -9.32
CA TYR A 250 -10.71 2.43 -10.61
C TYR A 250 -11.47 3.74 -10.42
N THR A 251 -11.07 4.79 -11.13
CA THR A 251 -11.83 6.04 -11.19
C THR A 251 -12.30 6.27 -12.62
N ALA A 252 -13.61 6.38 -12.79
CA ALA A 252 -14.21 6.65 -14.09
C ALA A 252 -13.78 8.05 -14.62
N PRO A 253 -13.65 8.20 -15.94
CA PRO A 253 -13.44 9.50 -16.57
C PRO A 253 -14.48 10.53 -16.12
N GLN A 254 -14.04 11.74 -15.77
CA GLN A 254 -14.96 12.81 -15.36
C GLN A 254 -15.39 13.66 -16.56
N ARG A 255 -14.59 13.67 -17.63
CA ARG A 255 -14.85 14.45 -18.86
C ARG A 255 -14.86 13.55 -20.10
N PRO A 256 -15.63 13.91 -21.13
CA PRO A 256 -15.56 13.22 -22.42
C PRO A 256 -14.13 13.26 -22.99
N GLY A 257 -13.60 12.10 -23.39
CA GLY A 257 -12.25 11.95 -23.93
C GLY A 257 -11.13 11.76 -22.91
N GLU A 258 -11.46 11.73 -21.62
CA GLU A 258 -10.51 11.35 -20.56
C GLU A 258 -10.45 9.82 -20.41
N GLU A 259 -9.26 9.29 -20.17
CA GLU A 259 -9.05 7.86 -19.89
C GLU A 259 -9.33 7.55 -18.41
N PRO A 260 -9.83 6.36 -18.08
CA PRO A 260 -10.00 5.94 -16.69
C PRO A 260 -8.66 5.91 -15.96
N LEU A 261 -8.70 6.22 -14.66
CA LEU A 261 -7.53 6.15 -13.79
C LEU A 261 -7.54 4.84 -13.01
N PHE A 262 -6.41 4.14 -13.04
CA PHE A 262 -6.20 2.93 -12.25
C PHE A 262 -5.04 3.13 -11.30
N CYS A 263 -5.23 2.76 -10.03
CA CYS A 263 -4.17 2.82 -9.04
C CYS A 263 -4.03 1.52 -8.26
N HIS A 264 -2.81 1.17 -7.90
CA HIS A 264 -2.50 0.01 -7.06
C HIS A 264 -1.69 0.44 -5.83
N ALA A 265 -1.81 -0.29 -4.73
CA ALA A 265 -0.95 -0.13 -3.57
C ALA A 265 0.48 -0.52 -3.90
N SER A 266 1.45 0.35 -3.60
CA SER A 266 2.87 0.13 -3.88
C SER A 266 3.65 -0.46 -2.72
N ASP A 267 3.02 -0.55 -1.55
CA ASP A 267 3.61 -1.03 -0.31
C ASP A 267 3.26 -2.49 0.01
N VAL A 268 2.47 -3.11 -0.86
CA VAL A 268 2.15 -4.55 -0.86
C VAL A 268 2.27 -5.08 -2.29
N ILE A 269 2.54 -6.37 -2.43
CA ILE A 269 2.51 -7.05 -3.71
C ILE A 269 1.07 -7.50 -3.97
N LEU A 270 0.47 -7.05 -5.07
CA LEU A 270 -0.87 -7.50 -5.45
C LEU A 270 -0.79 -8.74 -6.33
N GLU A 271 -1.43 -9.80 -5.87
CA GLU A 271 -1.77 -10.99 -6.65
C GLU A 271 -3.23 -10.88 -7.08
N VAL A 272 -3.48 -10.75 -8.38
CA VAL A 272 -4.81 -10.51 -8.92
C VAL A 272 -5.31 -11.75 -9.64
N ILE A 273 -6.42 -12.31 -9.19
CA ILE A 273 -7.08 -13.46 -9.79
C ILE A 273 -8.24 -12.93 -10.64
N PHE A 274 -8.17 -13.11 -11.96
CA PHE A 274 -9.30 -12.84 -12.86
C PHE A 274 -10.05 -14.14 -13.15
N THR A 275 -11.35 -14.20 -12.88
CA THR A 275 -12.07 -15.49 -12.84
C THR A 275 -12.49 -16.04 -14.20
N GLU A 276 -12.40 -15.25 -15.26
CA GLU A 276 -12.78 -15.66 -16.63
C GLU A 276 -11.56 -15.92 -17.52
N PRO A 277 -11.72 -16.65 -18.64
CA PRO A 277 -10.66 -16.81 -19.62
C PRO A 277 -10.23 -15.47 -20.25
N VAL A 278 -8.93 -15.36 -20.55
CA VAL A 278 -8.35 -14.14 -21.15
C VAL A 278 -7.71 -14.48 -22.49
N SER A 279 -8.10 -13.76 -23.55
CA SER A 279 -7.51 -13.97 -24.88
C SER A 279 -6.14 -13.28 -24.97
N LEU A 280 -5.16 -13.95 -25.55
CA LEU A 280 -3.86 -13.34 -25.86
C LEU A 280 -3.99 -12.16 -26.83
N ASP A 281 -5.06 -12.09 -27.64
CA ASP A 281 -5.30 -11.00 -28.60
C ASP A 281 -5.76 -9.70 -27.91
N GLN A 282 -6.16 -9.76 -26.64
CA GLN A 282 -6.49 -8.57 -25.83
C GLN A 282 -5.24 -7.85 -25.32
N GLY A 283 -4.06 -8.41 -25.58
CA GLY A 283 -2.80 -7.89 -25.10
C GLY A 283 -1.66 -8.26 -26.03
N HIS A 284 -0.44 -8.30 -25.49
CA HIS A 284 0.73 -8.77 -26.22
C HIS A 284 1.69 -9.48 -25.28
N VAL A 285 2.49 -10.38 -25.84
CA VAL A 285 3.57 -11.08 -25.12
C VAL A 285 4.90 -10.49 -25.54
N GLU A 286 5.72 -10.11 -24.56
CA GLU A 286 7.08 -9.59 -24.78
C GLU A 286 8.13 -10.42 -24.02
N GLN A 287 9.38 -10.29 -24.44
CA GLN A 287 10.53 -10.85 -23.75
C GLN A 287 11.06 -9.82 -22.73
N ILE A 288 11.22 -10.24 -21.47
CA ILE A 288 11.79 -9.43 -20.40
C ILE A 288 13.14 -9.99 -19.94
N ARG A 289 13.93 -9.21 -19.19
CA ARG A 289 15.22 -9.68 -18.67
C ARG A 289 14.99 -10.69 -17.54
N GLY A 290 15.03 -11.97 -17.85
CA GLY A 290 15.10 -13.03 -16.84
C GLY A 290 16.53 -13.11 -16.27
N HIS A 291 16.78 -12.60 -15.07
CA HIS A 291 18.03 -12.94 -14.38
C HIS A 291 17.98 -14.40 -13.93
N HIS A 292 18.87 -15.21 -14.52
CA HIS A 292 19.09 -16.62 -14.18
C HIS A 292 19.62 -16.82 -12.74
N GLN A 293 19.93 -15.74 -12.00
CA GLN A 293 20.44 -15.78 -10.63
C GLN A 293 19.37 -15.76 -9.54
N LEU A 294 18.11 -15.43 -9.88
CA LEU A 294 16.94 -15.66 -9.01
C LEU A 294 16.19 -16.92 -9.47
N MET A 295 16.93 -17.97 -9.84
CA MET A 295 16.41 -19.33 -9.93
C MET A 295 16.20 -19.86 -8.51
N SER A 296 15.24 -19.29 -7.78
CA SER A 296 14.88 -19.78 -6.46
C SER A 296 13.42 -19.54 -6.14
N LEU A 297 12.70 -20.67 -6.07
CA LEU A 297 11.44 -20.91 -5.38
C LEU A 297 10.22 -20.19 -5.98
N THR A 298 9.57 -20.92 -6.89
CA THR A 298 8.13 -20.83 -7.10
C THR A 298 7.40 -20.53 -5.78
N THR A 299 6.57 -19.49 -5.77
CA THR A 299 5.66 -19.18 -4.66
C THR A 299 4.51 -20.18 -4.55
N ALA A 300 4.43 -21.17 -5.45
CA ALA A 300 3.41 -22.20 -5.39
C ALA A 300 3.41 -22.90 -4.04
N ASN A 301 2.24 -22.91 -3.40
CA ASN A 301 2.01 -23.49 -2.08
C ASN A 301 2.90 -22.91 -0.97
N ALA A 302 3.46 -21.71 -1.18
CA ALA A 302 4.27 -21.04 -0.18
C ALA A 302 3.43 -20.75 1.07
N LYS A 303 3.95 -21.21 2.21
CA LYS A 303 3.26 -21.08 3.49
C LYS A 303 3.42 -19.68 4.03
N LYS A 304 2.33 -19.16 4.58
CA LYS A 304 2.32 -17.93 5.39
C LYS A 304 3.31 -18.05 6.55
N ASP A 305 4.11 -17.01 6.77
CA ASP A 305 4.99 -16.91 7.94
C ASP A 305 4.14 -16.77 9.21
N PRO A 306 4.18 -17.74 10.15
CA PRO A 306 3.38 -17.70 11.38
C PRO A 306 3.87 -16.67 12.41
N SER A 307 5.08 -16.13 12.23
CA SER A 307 5.70 -15.16 13.16
C SER A 307 5.42 -13.69 12.82
N CYS A 308 4.93 -13.42 11.61
CA CYS A 308 4.68 -12.06 11.15
C CYS A 308 3.57 -11.37 11.95
N LYS A 309 3.88 -10.26 12.62
CA LYS A 309 2.94 -9.50 13.45
C LYS A 309 1.90 -8.71 12.63
N VAL A 310 2.22 -8.43 11.37
CA VAL A 310 1.35 -7.67 10.47
C VAL A 310 0.33 -8.60 9.82
N CYS A 311 0.79 -9.73 9.29
CA CYS A 311 -0.08 -10.68 8.59
C CYS A 311 -0.86 -11.59 9.55
N ASN A 312 -0.32 -11.89 10.74
CA ASN A 312 -1.01 -12.68 11.76
C ASN A 312 -1.63 -11.75 12.79
N ILE A 313 -2.81 -11.21 12.44
CA ILE A 313 -3.64 -10.45 13.36
C ILE A 313 -4.08 -11.43 14.46
N SER A 314 -3.29 -11.44 15.54
CA SER A 314 -3.68 -12.09 16.78
C SER A 314 -4.73 -11.19 17.40
N VAL A 315 -6.01 -11.51 17.15
CA VAL A 315 -7.06 -11.09 18.07
C VAL A 315 -6.66 -11.64 19.43
N GLY A 316 -6.11 -10.78 20.29
CA GLY A 316 -5.99 -11.07 21.71
C GLY A 316 -7.38 -11.51 22.18
N ARG A 317 -7.49 -12.79 22.52
CA ARG A 317 -8.57 -13.27 23.38
C ARG A 317 -8.21 -12.91 24.82
#